data_AF-A0A7K3G4G0-F1
#
_entry.id   AF-A0A7K3G4G0-F1
#
_cell.length_a   1.000
_cell.length_b   1.000
_cell.length_c   1.000
_cell.angle_alpha   90.00
_cell.angle_beta   90.00
_cell.angle_gamma   90.00
#
_symmetry.space_group_name_H-M   'P 1'
#
loop_
_entity.id
_entity.type
_entity.pdbx_description
1 polymer ?
#
loop_
_entity_poly.entity_id
_entity_poly.type
_entity_poly.pdbx_seq_one_letter_code
_entity_poly.pdbx_strand_id
1 'polypeptide(L)' 'MEDAPVTSEELEAEATASVDDRFVEELVSRAQAEGLQLTGEGGLLQQLTKRL' A
#
# COMPACT_ATOMS: atom_id res chain seq x y z
N MET A 1 -27.34 -29.73 -10.91
CA MET A 1 -26.47 -29.13 -9.89
C MET A 1 -26.00 -27.83 -10.50
N GLU A 2 -26.47 -26.71 -9.96
CA GLU A 2 -26.26 -25.35 -10.50
C GLU A 2 -24.77 -25.00 -10.58
N ASP A 3 -24.30 -24.61 -11.76
CA ASP A 3 -23.15 -23.71 -11.89
C ASP A 3 -23.65 -22.32 -11.48
N ALA A 4 -23.52 -22.00 -10.20
CA ALA A 4 -23.72 -20.64 -9.72
C ALA A 4 -22.63 -19.75 -10.36
N PRO A 5 -22.97 -18.59 -10.94
CA PRO A 5 -21.95 -17.65 -11.34
C PRO A 5 -21.25 -17.21 -10.06
N VAL A 6 -19.93 -17.42 -9.97
CA VAL A 6 -19.10 -16.81 -8.94
C VAL A 6 -19.34 -15.31 -9.06
N THR A 7 -20.16 -14.79 -8.16
CA THR A 7 -20.58 -13.39 -8.12
C THR A 7 -19.32 -12.56 -7.91
N SER A 8 -19.15 -11.54 -8.75
CA SER A 8 -18.01 -10.62 -8.74
C SER A 8 -17.72 -9.96 -7.39
N GLU A 9 -18.60 -10.10 -6.40
CA GLU A 9 -18.42 -9.70 -5.00
C GLU A 9 -17.34 -10.49 -4.24
N GLU A 10 -17.04 -11.74 -4.62
CA GLU A 10 -15.95 -12.51 -3.98
C GLU A 10 -14.57 -11.91 -4.33
N LEU A 11 -14.44 -11.32 -5.52
CA LEU A 11 -13.23 -10.61 -5.97
C LEU A 11 -13.05 -9.23 -5.29
N GLU A 12 -14.14 -8.65 -4.76
CA GLU A 12 -14.09 -7.36 -4.06
C GLU A 12 -13.68 -7.50 -2.59
N ALA A 13 -13.97 -8.65 -1.96
CA ALA A 13 -13.55 -8.94 -0.58
C ALA A 13 -12.04 -9.22 -0.45
N GLU A 14 -11.41 -9.77 -1.50
CA GLU A 14 -9.97 -10.01 -1.58
C GLU A 14 -9.18 -8.74 -1.98
N ALA A 15 -9.88 -7.65 -2.32
CA ALA A 15 -9.31 -6.36 -2.67
C ALA A 15 -9.00 -5.48 -1.43
N THR A 16 -9.08 -6.02 -0.22
CA THR A 16 -8.29 -5.48 0.90
C THR A 16 -6.85 -5.96 0.72
N ALA A 17 -6.20 -5.51 -0.35
CA ALA A 17 -4.81 -5.81 -0.64
C ALA A 17 -3.97 -5.42 0.58
N SER A 18 -3.63 -6.41 1.41
CA SER A 18 -2.71 -6.22 2.50
C SER A 18 -1.41 -5.75 1.87
N VAL A 19 -0.90 -4.62 2.36
CA VAL A 19 0.40 -4.14 1.91
C VAL A 19 1.43 -5.17 2.37
N ASP A 20 2.05 -5.89 1.42
CA ASP A 20 3.09 -6.89 1.71
C ASP A 20 4.29 -6.18 2.36
N ASP A 21 4.76 -6.69 3.50
CA ASP A 21 5.91 -6.14 4.22
C ASP A 21 7.16 -6.04 3.33
N ARG A 22 7.35 -6.98 2.39
CA ARG A 22 8.47 -6.92 1.42
C ARG A 22 8.36 -5.74 0.47
N PHE A 23 7.14 -5.40 0.08
CA PHE A 23 6.89 -4.22 -0.76
C PHE A 23 7.15 -2.93 0.02
N VAL A 24 6.82 -2.91 1.31
CA VAL A 24 7.20 -1.80 2.21
C VAL A 24 8.72 -1.68 2.30
N GLU A 25 9.45 -2.79 2.48
CA GLU A 25 10.91 -2.79 2.56
C GLU A 25 11.57 -2.28 1.26
N GLU A 26 11.08 -2.69 0.10
CA GLU A 26 11.59 -2.22 -1.20
C GLU A 26 11.39 -0.71 -1.36
N LEU A 27 10.18 -0.22 -1.08
CA LEU A 27 9.86 1.21 -1.11
C LEU A 27 10.76 1.99 -0.14
N VAL A 28 11.00 1.45 1.06
CA VAL A 28 11.86 2.06 2.05
C VAL A 28 13.31 2.13 1.55
N SER A 29 13.82 1.03 1.01
CA SER A 29 15.18 0.94 0.48
C SER A 29 15.41 1.93 -0.66
N ARG A 30 14.45 2.02 -1.59
CA ARG A 30 14.51 2.98 -2.70
C ARG A 30 14.48 4.42 -2.21
N ALA A 31 13.59 4.76 -1.28
CA ALA A 31 13.52 6.10 -0.72
C ALA A 31 14.83 6.48 -0.02
N GLN A 32 15.42 5.56 0.76
CA GLN A 32 16.73 5.79 1.38
C GLN A 32 17.84 6.01 0.36
N ALA A 33 17.86 5.24 -0.73
CA ALA A 33 18.82 5.40 -1.82
C ALA A 33 18.69 6.77 -2.52
N GLU A 34 17.47 7.31 -2.58
CA GLU A 34 17.17 8.66 -3.11
C GLU A 34 17.35 9.77 -2.06
N GLY A 35 17.76 9.45 -0.82
CA GLY A 35 17.92 10.42 0.27
C GLY A 35 16.62 10.96 0.84
N LEU A 36 15.48 10.31 0.53
CA LEU A 36 14.16 10.69 0.99
C LEU A 36 13.94 10.20 2.43
N GLN A 37 13.64 11.13 3.33
CA GLN A 37 13.16 10.84 4.67
C GLN A 37 11.68 10.45 4.60
N LEU A 38 11.36 9.21 4.98
CA LEU A 38 9.97 8.72 4.99
C LEU A 38 9.18 9.23 6.19
N THR A 39 9.86 9.41 7.32
CA THR A 39 9.30 9.87 8.61
C THR A 39 10.15 11.01 9.17
N GLY A 40 9.68 11.65 10.24
CA GLY A 40 10.36 12.82 10.84
C GLY A 40 9.91 14.16 10.26
N GLU A 41 10.56 15.23 10.73
CA GLU A 41 10.24 16.61 10.31
C GLU A 41 10.63 16.82 8.84
N GLY A 42 9.67 17.24 8.02
CA GLY A 42 9.85 17.38 6.57
C GLY A 42 9.79 16.06 5.77
N GLY A 43 9.61 14.91 6.43
CA GLY A 43 9.52 13.60 5.77
C GLY A 43 8.24 13.40 4.95
N LEU A 44 8.27 12.45 4.01
CA LEU A 44 7.16 12.15 3.09
C LEU A 44 5.84 11.90 3.81
N LEU A 45 5.83 11.13 4.89
CA LEU A 45 4.61 10.88 5.68
C LEU A 45 4.04 12.19 6.28
N GLN A 46 4.90 13.11 6.71
CA GLN A 46 4.47 14.41 7.23
C GLN A 46 3.93 15.31 6.10
N GLN A 47 4.51 15.25 4.90
CA GLN A 47 4.00 16.00 3.75
C GLN A 47 2.65 15.46 3.26
N LEU A 48 2.47 14.14 3.28
CA LEU A 48 1.22 13.48 2.88
C LEU A 48 0.10 13.75 3.88
N THR A 49 0.38 13.63 5.19
CA THR A 49 -0.62 13.91 6.24
C THR A 49 -1.02 15.38 6.33
N LYS A 50 -0.18 16.32 5.86
CA LYS A 50 -0.53 17.74 5.73
C LYS A 50 -1.38 18.07 4.49
N ARG A 51 -1.41 17.18 3.49
CA ARG A 51 -2.23 17.34 2.27
C ARG A 51 -3.62 16.71 2.40
N LEU A 52 -3.85 15.97 3.47
CA LEU A 52 -5.14 15.41 3.85
C LEU A 52 -5.91 16.37 4.77
#